data_AF-A0A1I8GKR8-F1
#
_entry.id   AF-A0A1I8GKR8-F1
#
_cell.length_a   1.000
_cell.length_b   1.000
_cell.length_c   1.000
_cell.angle_alpha   90.00
_cell.angle_beta   90.00
_cell.angle_gamma   90.00
#
_symmetry.space_group_name_H-M   'P 1'
#
loop_
_entity.id
_entity.type
_entity.pdbx_description
1 polymer ?
#
loop_
_entity_poly.entity_id
_entity_poly.type
_entity_poly.pdbx_seq_one_letter_code
_entity_poly.pdbx_strand_id
1 'polypeptide(L)'
;MERSIGSCQADGNSEIVETLQFLDRKKQSCVTYEEKHKVDCSEARVCKNQVADLIILLDKSFSIQSHYYTVVDTAKELVKSLQIGKEQVRLGIFSFSGSVVPFGYNKNEIRDGIETIVSFADEFNKAKILDRVEREKSPGRYAHTYTGYAIKEVSKMLRFKYRSDVIKAVIIITDGRSSDPDTLFEAVSDIKEDGVTLYAVGVNTPAYGINQ
;
A
#
# COMPACT_ATOMS: atom_id res chain seq x y z
N MET A 1 13.23 -16.04 6.34
CA MET A 1 11.91 -16.51 5.88
C MET A 1 11.31 -15.38 5.07
N GLU A 2 11.58 -15.37 3.77
CA GLU A 2 11.03 -14.39 2.84
C GLU A 2 9.52 -14.63 2.70
N ARG A 3 8.72 -13.61 2.97
CA ARG A 3 7.26 -13.67 2.92
C ARG A 3 6.80 -12.96 1.65
N SER A 4 6.85 -13.66 0.52
CA SER A 4 6.34 -13.12 -0.75
C SER A 4 4.81 -13.17 -0.77
N ILE A 5 4.19 -12.04 -1.10
CA ILE A 5 2.75 -11.90 -1.37
C ILE A 5 2.59 -11.88 -2.90
N GLY A 6 2.76 -13.04 -3.55
CA GLY A 6 2.66 -13.16 -5.00
C GLY A 6 2.58 -14.61 -5.45
N SER A 7 1.96 -14.84 -6.62
CA SER A 7 1.98 -16.14 -7.30
C SER A 7 3.16 -16.20 -8.26
N CYS A 8 4.01 -17.22 -8.14
CA CYS A 8 5.05 -17.52 -9.13
C CYS A 8 4.45 -17.65 -10.53
N GLN A 9 4.98 -16.90 -11.50
CA GLN A 9 4.62 -17.04 -12.92
C GLN A 9 5.34 -18.24 -13.54
N ALA A 10 4.81 -18.74 -14.67
CA ALA A 10 5.20 -20.00 -15.31
C ALA A 10 6.61 -19.99 -15.94
N ASP A 11 7.25 -18.83 -16.04
CA ASP A 11 8.60 -18.62 -16.60
C ASP A 11 9.73 -18.72 -15.56
N GLY A 12 9.39 -18.96 -14.30
CA GLY A 12 10.29 -19.61 -13.34
C GLY A 12 11.25 -18.72 -12.57
N ASN A 13 11.26 -17.39 -12.74
CA ASN A 13 12.01 -16.48 -11.87
C ASN A 13 11.29 -15.14 -11.72
N SER A 14 11.01 -14.73 -10.49
CA SER A 14 10.59 -13.35 -10.20
C SER A 14 11.77 -12.60 -9.57
N GLU A 15 12.18 -11.48 -10.17
CA GLU A 15 13.09 -10.53 -9.54
C GLU A 15 12.25 -9.54 -8.72
N ILE A 16 12.36 -9.63 -7.40
CA ILE A 16 11.82 -8.62 -6.50
C ILE A 16 12.95 -7.66 -6.17
N VAL A 17 12.75 -6.37 -6.44
CA VAL A 17 13.71 -5.34 -6.03
C VAL A 17 13.23 -4.76 -4.71
N GLU A 18 14.00 -5.01 -3.64
CA GLU A 18 13.82 -4.28 -2.40
C GLU A 18 14.63 -3.00 -2.46
N THR A 19 13.93 -1.87 -2.31
CA THR A 19 14.55 -0.54 -2.34
C THR A 19 14.54 0.05 -0.94
N LEU A 20 15.72 0.25 -0.37
CA LEU A 20 15.89 0.92 0.92
C LEU A 20 16.51 2.29 0.71
N GLN A 21 15.84 3.34 1.20
CA GLN A 21 16.37 4.71 1.14
C GLN A 21 16.86 5.13 2.52
N PHE A 22 18.12 5.57 2.60
CA PHE A 22 18.71 6.09 3.82
C PHE A 22 19.27 7.50 3.59
N LEU A 23 19.20 8.35 4.61
CA LEU A 23 19.97 9.58 4.64
C LEU A 23 21.43 9.25 4.99
N ASP A 24 22.34 9.33 4.02
CA ASP A 24 23.76 9.23 4.28
C ASP A 24 24.23 10.52 4.94
N ARG A 25 24.43 10.47 6.26
CA ARG A 25 24.86 11.63 7.06
C ARG A 25 26.23 12.19 6.64
N LYS A 26 27.11 11.37 6.04
CA LYS A 26 28.42 11.84 5.57
C LYS A 26 28.29 12.58 4.25
N LYS A 27 27.42 12.11 3.35
CA LYS A 27 27.16 12.76 2.06
C LYS A 27 26.12 13.87 2.13
N GLN A 28 25.41 13.98 3.24
CA GLN A 28 24.25 14.86 3.42
C GLN A 28 23.22 14.68 2.29
N SER A 29 23.07 13.46 1.78
CA SER A 29 22.18 13.14 0.67
C SER A 29 21.45 11.82 0.91
N CYS A 30 20.24 11.70 0.37
CA CYS A 30 19.56 10.42 0.33
C CYS A 30 20.29 9.47 -0.62
N VAL A 31 20.51 8.24 -0.18
CA VAL A 31 21.07 7.15 -0.96
C VAL A 31 20.04 6.02 -1.03
N THR A 32 19.89 5.48 -2.22
CA THR A 32 19.02 4.34 -2.50
C THR A 32 19.87 3.08 -2.59
N TYR A 33 19.54 2.07 -1.82
CA TYR A 33 20.09 0.73 -1.90
C TYR A 33 19.04 -0.16 -2.56
N GLU A 34 19.44 -0.85 -3.62
CA GLU A 34 18.60 -1.80 -4.31
C GLU A 34 19.19 -3.19 -4.10
N GLU A 35 18.42 -4.07 -3.47
CA GLU A 35 18.74 -5.48 -3.36
C GLU A 35 17.80 -6.27 -4.27
N LYS A 36 18.40 -6.98 -5.24
CA LYS A 36 17.65 -7.83 -6.16
C LYS A 36 17.53 -9.21 -5.54
N HIS A 37 16.32 -9.55 -5.13
CA HIS A 37 15.97 -10.86 -4.63
C HIS A 37 15.53 -11.73 -5.81
N LYS A 38 16.32 -12.75 -6.12
CA LYS A 38 15.91 -13.81 -7.06
C LYS A 38 15.03 -14.79 -6.31
N VAL A 39 13.75 -14.78 -6.62
CA VAL A 39 12.82 -15.79 -6.10
C VAL A 39 12.92 -17.02 -6.99
N ASP A 40 13.51 -18.09 -6.48
CA ASP A 40 13.45 -19.41 -7.12
C ASP A 40 12.02 -19.97 -6.98
N CYS A 41 11.27 -19.87 -8.06
CA CYS A 41 9.89 -20.33 -8.12
C CYS A 41 9.76 -21.86 -8.02
N SER A 42 10.84 -22.63 -8.18
CA SER A 42 10.82 -24.09 -8.02
C SER A 42 10.76 -24.53 -6.55
N GLU A 43 11.31 -23.70 -5.64
CA GLU A 43 11.24 -23.91 -4.19
C GLU A 43 10.12 -23.11 -3.52
N ALA A 44 9.54 -22.15 -4.24
CA ALA A 44 8.44 -21.34 -3.75
C ALA A 44 7.23 -22.21 -3.37
N ARG A 45 7.05 -22.41 -2.07
CA ARG A 45 5.87 -23.09 -1.54
C ARG A 45 4.68 -22.15 -1.63
N VAL A 46 3.81 -22.39 -2.60
CA VAL A 46 2.49 -21.75 -2.63
C VAL A 46 1.75 -22.15 -1.36
N CYS A 47 1.54 -21.18 -0.45
CA CYS A 47 0.72 -21.39 0.73
C CYS A 47 -0.70 -21.76 0.29
N LYS A 48 -1.04 -23.05 0.36
CA LYS A 48 -2.36 -23.57 -0.02
C LYS A 48 -3.48 -22.95 0.81
N ASN A 49 -3.18 -22.55 2.05
CA ASN A 49 -4.08 -21.81 2.93
C ASN A 49 -3.43 -20.48 3.29
N GLN A 50 -3.83 -19.40 2.62
CA GLN A 50 -3.41 -18.06 3.00
C GLN A 50 -4.33 -17.53 4.11
N VAL A 51 -3.76 -17.16 5.24
CA VAL A 51 -4.50 -16.60 6.38
C VAL A 51 -3.81 -15.32 6.81
N ALA A 52 -4.44 -14.19 6.54
CA ALA A 52 -3.94 -12.88 6.89
C ALA A 52 -5.09 -11.88 7.00
N ASP A 53 -4.84 -10.80 7.70
CA ASP A 53 -5.67 -9.62 7.63
C ASP A 53 -4.89 -8.51 6.94
N LEU A 54 -5.37 -8.10 5.77
CA LEU A 54 -4.64 -7.24 4.84
C LEU A 54 -5.43 -5.97 4.54
N ILE A 55 -4.76 -4.83 4.56
CA ILE A 55 -5.24 -3.59 3.96
C ILE A 55 -4.35 -3.19 2.79
N ILE A 56 -4.96 -2.73 1.70
CA ILE A 56 -4.28 -2.11 0.57
C ILE A 56 -4.65 -0.62 0.53
N LEU A 57 -3.65 0.25 0.56
CA LEU A 57 -3.77 1.70 0.43
C LEU A 57 -3.31 2.14 -0.97
N LEU A 58 -4.22 2.77 -1.71
CA LEU A 58 -3.96 3.29 -3.06
C LEU A 58 -3.71 4.79 -3.00
N ASP A 59 -2.52 5.23 -3.39
CA ASP A 59 -2.21 6.64 -3.54
C ASP A 59 -2.96 7.23 -4.74
N LYS A 60 -3.93 8.12 -4.46
CA LYS A 60 -4.73 8.85 -5.45
C LYS A 60 -4.38 10.34 -5.43
N SER A 61 -3.09 10.65 -5.24
CA SER A 61 -2.59 12.02 -5.21
C SER A 61 -2.32 12.61 -6.59
N PHE A 62 -2.16 13.94 -6.64
CA PHE A 62 -1.95 14.67 -7.89
C PHE A 62 -0.68 14.25 -8.64
N SER A 63 0.38 13.86 -7.93
CA SER A 63 1.66 13.50 -8.55
C SER A 63 1.60 12.20 -9.35
N ILE A 64 0.66 11.32 -9.01
CA ILE A 64 0.48 10.03 -9.69
C ILE A 64 -0.71 10.03 -10.66
N GLN A 65 -1.42 11.15 -10.84
CA GLN A 65 -2.66 11.21 -11.62
C GLN A 65 -2.55 10.61 -13.03
N SER A 66 -1.47 10.92 -13.77
CA SER A 66 -1.24 10.36 -15.12
C SER A 66 -0.90 8.88 -15.14
N HIS A 67 -0.56 8.29 -13.99
CA HIS A 67 -0.14 6.90 -13.82
C HIS A 67 -1.02 6.12 -12.82
N TYR A 68 -2.15 6.70 -12.38
CA TYR A 68 -3.01 6.09 -11.37
C TYR A 68 -3.57 4.73 -11.83
N TYR A 69 -3.71 4.52 -13.14
CA TYR A 69 -4.06 3.20 -13.68
C TYR A 69 -3.07 2.10 -13.31
N THR A 70 -1.77 2.42 -13.22
CA THR A 70 -0.77 1.47 -12.75
C THR A 70 -0.97 1.14 -11.27
N VAL A 71 -1.32 2.12 -10.42
CA VAL A 71 -1.68 1.86 -9.02
C VAL A 71 -2.84 0.87 -8.92
N VAL A 72 -3.90 1.12 -9.70
CA VAL A 72 -5.10 0.27 -9.74
C VAL A 72 -4.78 -1.12 -10.28
N ASP A 73 -4.02 -1.23 -11.37
CA ASP A 73 -3.65 -2.51 -11.96
C ASP A 73 -2.72 -3.31 -11.04
N THR A 74 -1.76 -2.67 -10.37
CA THR A 74 -0.94 -3.31 -9.32
C THR A 74 -1.82 -3.86 -8.19
N ALA A 75 -2.79 -3.07 -7.71
CA ALA A 75 -3.73 -3.54 -6.69
C ALA A 75 -4.56 -4.74 -7.17
N LYS A 76 -5.01 -4.74 -8.43
CA LYS A 76 -5.75 -5.86 -9.02
C LYS A 76 -4.92 -7.13 -9.09
N GLU A 77 -3.66 -7.03 -9.51
CA GLU A 77 -2.78 -8.20 -9.57
C GLU A 77 -2.52 -8.79 -8.18
N LEU A 78 -2.33 -7.93 -7.17
CA LEU A 78 -2.29 -8.37 -5.77
C LEU A 78 -3.59 -9.09 -5.38
N VAL A 79 -4.77 -8.50 -5.61
CA VAL A 79 -6.07 -9.11 -5.28
C VAL A 79 -6.26 -10.46 -5.96
N LYS A 80 -5.87 -10.61 -7.23
CA LYS A 80 -5.97 -11.89 -7.96
C LYS A 80 -5.20 -13.00 -7.27
N SER A 81 -3.99 -12.70 -6.76
CA SER A 81 -3.09 -13.64 -6.08
C SER A 81 -3.57 -14.10 -4.69
N LEU A 82 -4.50 -13.37 -4.06
CA LEU A 82 -4.93 -13.62 -2.68
C LEU A 82 -6.10 -14.60 -2.60
N GLN A 83 -6.08 -15.51 -1.62
CA GLN A 83 -7.23 -16.35 -1.27
C GLN A 83 -8.14 -15.61 -0.31
N ILE A 84 -9.12 -14.89 -0.85
CA ILE A 84 -10.03 -14.06 -0.05
C ILE A 84 -11.16 -14.92 0.51
N GLY A 85 -11.38 -14.81 1.82
CA GLY A 85 -12.43 -15.54 2.51
C GLY A 85 -12.47 -15.21 4.00
N LYS A 86 -13.57 -15.56 4.65
CA LYS A 86 -13.78 -15.25 6.08
C LYS A 86 -12.70 -15.84 6.99
N GLU A 87 -12.29 -17.07 6.70
CA GLU A 87 -11.23 -17.80 7.42
C GLU A 87 -9.86 -17.73 6.71
N GLN A 88 -9.78 -17.08 5.55
CA GLN A 88 -8.57 -16.96 4.74
C GLN A 88 -8.00 -15.54 4.82
N VAL A 89 -7.70 -14.89 3.69
CA VAL A 89 -7.32 -13.47 3.65
C VAL A 89 -8.57 -12.61 3.81
N ARG A 90 -8.61 -11.80 4.87
CA ARG A 90 -9.62 -10.75 5.06
C ARG A 90 -9.05 -9.43 4.56
N LEU A 91 -9.75 -8.77 3.65
CA LEU A 91 -9.23 -7.64 2.89
C LEU A 91 -9.98 -6.35 3.19
N GLY A 92 -9.26 -5.23 3.22
CA GLY A 92 -9.79 -3.88 3.05
C GLY A 92 -8.98 -3.16 1.98
N ILE A 93 -9.65 -2.31 1.20
CA ILE A 93 -9.00 -1.51 0.14
C ILE A 93 -9.51 -0.09 0.27
N PHE A 94 -8.58 0.85 0.36
CA PHE A 94 -8.88 2.27 0.48
C PHE A 94 -7.96 3.05 -0.44
N SER A 95 -8.46 4.14 -0.99
CA SER A 95 -7.62 5.14 -1.63
C SER A 95 -7.41 6.32 -0.69
N PHE A 96 -6.29 7.01 -0.83
CA PHE A 96 -5.99 8.20 -0.04
C PHE A 96 -5.50 9.33 -0.93
N SER A 97 -5.98 10.51 -0.60
CA SER A 97 -5.56 11.82 -1.10
C SER A 97 -6.05 12.81 -0.06
N GLY A 98 -5.49 14.00 0.08
CA GLY A 98 -6.03 14.92 1.07
C GLY A 98 -5.78 16.38 0.77
N SER A 99 -6.71 17.22 1.24
CA SER A 99 -6.56 18.67 1.24
C SER A 99 -6.72 19.19 2.67
N VAL A 100 -5.84 20.10 3.07
CA VAL A 100 -5.95 20.78 4.36
C VAL A 100 -6.97 21.91 4.24
N VAL A 101 -7.89 21.99 5.19
CA VAL A 101 -8.86 23.09 5.25
C VAL A 101 -8.20 24.32 5.86
N PRO A 102 -8.04 25.44 5.13
CA PRO A 102 -7.39 26.63 5.69
C PRO A 102 -8.29 27.41 6.67
N PHE A 103 -9.61 27.19 6.59
CA PHE A 103 -10.62 27.94 7.34
C PHE A 103 -11.59 26.97 8.05
N GLY A 104 -11.31 26.63 9.31
CA GLY A 104 -12.13 25.78 10.18
C GLY A 104 -11.67 25.84 11.64
N TYR A 105 -12.49 25.35 12.57
CA TYR A 105 -12.17 25.31 14.01
C TYR A 105 -10.94 24.44 14.32
N ASN A 106 -10.67 23.43 13.49
CA ASN A 106 -9.43 22.66 13.47
C ASN A 106 -8.60 23.06 12.24
N LYS A 107 -7.77 24.08 12.38
CA LYS A 107 -6.66 24.30 11.44
C LYS A 107 -5.85 22.99 11.42
N ASN A 108 -5.70 22.36 10.25
CA ASN A 108 -5.03 21.06 10.00
C ASN A 108 -5.95 19.83 9.88
N GLU A 109 -7.28 19.98 9.78
CA GLU A 109 -8.13 18.86 9.36
C GLU A 109 -7.86 18.49 7.89
N ILE A 110 -7.65 17.20 7.63
CA ILE A 110 -7.49 16.65 6.28
C ILE A 110 -8.87 16.20 5.79
N ARG A 111 -9.41 16.89 4.78
CA ARG A 111 -10.62 16.48 4.08
C ARG A 111 -10.29 15.51 2.95
N ASP A 112 -11.25 14.61 2.68
CA ASP A 112 -11.17 13.57 1.66
C ASP A 112 -9.99 12.60 1.84
N GLY A 113 -9.43 12.55 3.07
CA GLY A 113 -8.18 11.87 3.42
C GLY A 113 -8.13 10.38 3.12
N ILE A 114 -9.27 9.68 3.19
CA ILE A 114 -9.44 8.25 2.91
C ILE A 114 -10.79 8.03 2.24
N GLU A 115 -10.80 7.34 1.10
CA GLU A 115 -11.99 6.86 0.40
C GLU A 115 -12.05 5.33 0.50
N THR A 116 -13.22 4.79 0.87
CA THR A 116 -13.41 3.35 1.04
C THR A 116 -13.84 2.70 -0.28
N ILE A 117 -13.00 1.80 -0.80
CA ILE A 117 -13.32 0.99 -1.99
C ILE A 117 -13.93 -0.33 -1.54
N VAL A 118 -13.28 -0.98 -0.57
CA VAL A 118 -13.73 -2.20 0.09
C VAL A 118 -13.52 -2.05 1.59
N SER A 119 -14.61 -1.97 2.35
CA SER A 119 -14.56 -1.96 3.82
C SER A 119 -13.90 -3.24 4.35
N PHE A 120 -13.07 -3.07 5.38
CA PHE A 120 -12.24 -4.16 5.89
C PHE A 120 -13.08 -5.33 6.41
N ALA A 121 -12.82 -6.51 5.85
CA ALA A 121 -13.45 -7.79 6.18
C ALA A 121 -14.97 -7.87 5.92
N ASP A 122 -15.51 -7.02 5.04
CA ASP A 122 -16.95 -6.92 4.78
C ASP A 122 -17.36 -7.51 3.40
N GLU A 123 -16.42 -7.73 2.47
CA GLU A 123 -16.68 -8.35 1.17
C GLU A 123 -15.70 -9.51 0.96
N PHE A 124 -16.24 -10.68 0.57
CA PHE A 124 -15.44 -11.89 0.32
C PHE A 124 -15.60 -12.42 -1.11
N ASN A 125 -16.48 -11.82 -1.92
CA ASN A 125 -16.58 -12.18 -3.33
C ASN A 125 -15.45 -11.52 -4.11
N LYS A 126 -14.44 -12.30 -4.50
CA LYS A 126 -13.28 -11.82 -5.26
C LYS A 126 -13.66 -11.08 -6.55
N ALA A 127 -14.67 -11.55 -7.28
CA ALA A 127 -15.11 -10.88 -8.51
C ALA A 127 -15.66 -9.48 -8.21
N LYS A 128 -16.50 -9.33 -7.18
CA LYS A 128 -17.01 -8.01 -6.76
C LYS A 128 -15.90 -7.07 -6.28
N ILE A 129 -14.88 -7.60 -5.60
CA ILE A 129 -13.72 -6.83 -5.16
C ILE A 129 -12.96 -6.31 -6.39
N LEU A 130 -12.66 -7.20 -7.35
CA LEU A 130 -11.98 -6.82 -8.60
C LEU A 130 -12.77 -5.78 -9.39
N ASP A 131 -14.09 -5.90 -9.47
CA ASP A 131 -14.96 -4.92 -10.13
C ASP A 131 -14.91 -3.55 -9.42
N ARG A 132 -14.91 -3.52 -8.08
CA ARG A 132 -14.80 -2.28 -7.31
C ARG A 132 -13.45 -1.60 -7.53
N VAL A 133 -12.36 -2.38 -7.52
CA VAL A 133 -11.01 -1.86 -7.76
C VAL A 133 -10.89 -1.35 -9.20
N GLU A 134 -11.43 -2.04 -10.21
CA GLU A 134 -11.39 -1.56 -11.59
C GLU A 134 -12.15 -0.24 -11.78
N ARG A 135 -13.23 -0.01 -11.04
CA ARG A 135 -13.98 1.25 -11.10
C ARG A 135 -13.19 2.45 -10.58
N GLU A 136 -12.13 2.26 -9.80
CA GLU A 136 -11.24 3.35 -9.38
C GLU A 136 -10.56 4.04 -10.57
N LYS A 137 -10.53 3.40 -11.75
CA LYS A 137 -10.06 4.03 -12.99
C LYS A 137 -10.97 5.18 -13.46
N SER A 138 -12.15 5.35 -12.88
CA SER A 138 -13.03 6.46 -13.19
C SER A 138 -12.39 7.79 -12.75
N PRO A 139 -12.67 8.91 -13.45
CA PRO A 139 -12.21 10.23 -13.03
C PRO A 139 -12.62 10.51 -11.57
N GLY A 140 -11.65 10.93 -10.78
CA GLY A 140 -11.83 11.26 -9.37
C GLY A 140 -11.14 12.57 -9.00
N ARG A 141 -11.25 12.94 -7.73
CA ARG A 141 -10.49 14.06 -7.17
C ARG A 141 -9.10 13.56 -6.80
N TYR A 142 -8.10 14.36 -7.13
CA TYR A 142 -6.70 14.15 -6.78
C TYR A 142 -6.23 15.32 -5.94
N ALA A 143 -5.54 15.05 -4.84
CA ALA A 143 -5.08 16.07 -3.89
C ALA A 143 -3.66 15.75 -3.39
N HIS A 144 -3.24 16.33 -2.27
CA HIS A 144 -1.92 16.08 -1.69
C HIS A 144 -1.81 14.68 -1.09
N THR A 145 -0.57 14.23 -0.87
CA THR A 145 -0.25 12.88 -0.44
C THR A 145 -0.04 12.85 1.08
N TYR A 146 -1.09 12.57 1.86
CA TYR A 146 -1.02 12.49 3.33
C TYR A 146 -0.88 11.03 3.80
N THR A 147 0.29 10.43 3.53
CA THR A 147 0.56 9.02 3.77
C THR A 147 0.57 8.69 5.26
N GLY A 148 1.11 9.57 6.11
CA GLY A 148 1.12 9.35 7.56
C GLY A 148 -0.30 9.33 8.14
N TYR A 149 -1.12 10.29 7.73
CA TYR A 149 -2.55 10.29 8.06
C TYR A 149 -3.26 9.00 7.61
N ALA A 150 -3.04 8.57 6.35
CA ALA A 150 -3.66 7.37 5.82
C ALA A 150 -3.32 6.12 6.65
N ILE A 151 -2.05 5.97 7.06
CA ILE A 151 -1.60 4.90 7.94
C ILE A 151 -2.30 4.98 9.30
N LYS A 152 -2.39 6.16 9.92
CA LYS A 152 -3.08 6.33 11.22
C LYS A 152 -4.56 5.95 11.13
N GLU A 153 -5.25 6.36 10.07
CA GLU A 153 -6.68 6.04 9.88
C GLU A 153 -6.92 4.55 9.73
N VAL A 154 -6.16 3.85 8.87
CA VAL A 154 -6.33 2.40 8.75
C VAL A 154 -5.91 1.68 10.01
N SER A 155 -4.84 2.10 10.69
CA SER A 155 -4.40 1.52 11.97
C SER A 155 -5.53 1.51 13.02
N LYS A 156 -6.34 2.58 13.08
CA LYS A 156 -7.53 2.61 13.95
C LYS A 156 -8.52 1.51 13.57
N MET A 157 -8.82 1.33 12.28
CA MET A 157 -9.75 0.28 11.81
C MET A 157 -9.24 -1.12 12.16
N LEU A 158 -7.92 -1.30 12.13
CA LEU A 158 -7.24 -2.56 12.37
C LEU A 158 -7.28 -3.01 13.84
N ARG A 159 -7.13 -2.07 14.76
CA ARG A 159 -7.16 -2.33 16.22
C ARG A 159 -8.46 -3.00 16.69
N PHE A 160 -9.58 -2.80 16.01
CA PHE A 160 -10.89 -3.30 16.45
C PHE A 160 -11.37 -4.59 15.79
N LYS A 161 -10.87 -4.92 14.59
CA LYS A 161 -11.43 -6.00 13.76
C LYS A 161 -10.47 -7.18 13.49
N TYR A 162 -9.20 -7.07 13.88
CA TYR A 162 -8.20 -8.08 13.57
C TYR A 162 -8.30 -9.37 14.38
N ARG A 163 -7.90 -10.47 13.74
CA ARG A 163 -7.66 -11.76 14.41
C ARG A 163 -6.34 -11.69 15.15
N SER A 164 -6.31 -12.21 16.38
CA SER A 164 -5.14 -12.14 17.26
C SER A 164 -3.98 -13.03 16.82
N ASP A 165 -4.25 -14.05 16.00
CA ASP A 165 -3.35 -15.16 15.67
C ASP A 165 -2.94 -15.21 14.19
N VAL A 166 -3.13 -14.12 13.45
CA VAL A 166 -2.83 -14.06 12.01
C VAL A 166 -1.84 -12.96 11.65
N ILE A 167 -1.24 -13.07 10.47
CA ILE A 167 -0.41 -12.00 9.90
C ILE A 167 -1.30 -10.79 9.64
N LYS A 168 -0.88 -9.62 10.12
CA LYS A 168 -1.50 -8.33 9.85
C LYS A 168 -0.58 -7.54 8.93
N ALA A 169 -1.09 -7.05 7.82
CA ALA A 169 -0.29 -6.27 6.90
C ALA A 169 -1.05 -5.09 6.31
N VAL A 170 -0.30 -4.02 6.03
CA VAL A 170 -0.73 -2.89 5.20
C VAL A 170 0.23 -2.81 4.01
N ILE A 171 -0.31 -2.77 2.80
CA ILE A 171 0.43 -2.54 1.57
C ILE A 171 0.06 -1.16 1.04
N ILE A 172 1.03 -0.28 0.87
CA ILE A 172 0.85 1.04 0.27
C ILE A 172 1.36 1.00 -1.16
N ILE A 173 0.55 1.42 -2.14
CA ILE A 173 0.95 1.55 -3.54
C ILE A 173 1.00 3.05 -3.87
N THR A 174 2.19 3.58 -4.15
CA THR A 174 2.46 5.04 -4.22
C THR A 174 3.63 5.36 -5.16
N ASP A 175 3.77 6.62 -5.58
CA ASP A 175 4.96 7.14 -6.27
C ASP A 175 6.09 7.55 -5.27
N GLY A 176 5.85 7.43 -3.97
CA GLY A 176 6.83 7.67 -2.91
C GLY A 176 6.80 9.08 -2.31
N ARG A 177 5.84 9.92 -2.66
CA ARG A 177 5.71 11.27 -2.08
C ARG A 177 4.86 11.26 -0.80
N SER A 178 5.17 12.16 0.13
CA SER A 178 4.32 12.45 1.30
C SER A 178 4.46 13.93 1.66
N SER A 179 3.34 14.54 2.03
CA SER A 179 3.20 15.94 2.47
C SER A 179 3.19 16.07 4.00
N ASP A 180 3.37 14.96 4.73
CA ASP A 180 3.30 14.86 6.19
C ASP A 180 4.42 13.98 6.79
N PRO A 181 5.70 14.28 6.52
CA PRO A 181 6.83 13.40 6.88
C PRO A 181 6.95 13.13 8.39
N ASP A 182 6.68 14.11 9.24
CA ASP A 182 6.72 13.93 10.70
C ASP A 182 5.62 12.97 11.17
N THR A 183 4.39 13.16 10.69
CA THR A 183 3.25 12.26 10.94
C THR A 183 3.51 10.87 10.38
N LEU A 184 4.15 10.77 9.21
CA LEU A 184 4.50 9.51 8.57
C LEU A 184 5.44 8.69 9.44
N PHE A 185 6.51 9.32 9.98
CA PHE A 185 7.46 8.61 10.83
C PHE A 185 6.79 8.03 12.09
N GLU A 186 5.97 8.84 12.77
CA GLU A 186 5.20 8.41 13.94
C GLU A 186 4.24 7.28 13.58
N ALA A 187 3.44 7.43 12.51
CA ALA A 187 2.47 6.44 12.08
C ALA A 187 3.11 5.08 11.73
N VAL A 188 4.29 5.10 11.10
CA VAL A 188 5.06 3.91 10.78
C VAL A 188 5.60 3.23 12.04
N SER A 189 6.03 4.01 13.04
CA SER A 189 6.48 3.46 14.32
C SER A 189 5.31 2.77 15.04
N ASP A 190 4.20 3.48 15.21
CA ASP A 190 3.03 3.00 15.93
C ASP A 190 2.45 1.72 15.32
N ILE A 191 2.28 1.68 13.99
CA ILE A 191 1.67 0.53 13.33
C ILE A 191 2.56 -0.72 13.42
N LYS A 192 3.89 -0.54 13.44
CA LYS A 192 4.85 -1.63 13.64
C LYS A 192 4.83 -2.15 15.07
N GLU A 193 4.72 -1.26 16.06
CA GLU A 193 4.56 -1.63 17.47
C GLU A 193 3.25 -2.41 17.71
N ASP A 194 2.19 -2.12 16.94
CA ASP A 194 0.94 -2.89 16.94
C ASP A 194 1.05 -4.29 16.29
N GLY A 195 2.26 -4.68 15.83
CA GLY A 195 2.54 -5.98 15.23
C GLY A 195 2.02 -6.11 13.79
N VAL A 196 1.81 -4.99 13.10
CA VAL A 196 1.41 -4.96 11.68
C VAL A 196 2.64 -4.79 10.82
N THR A 197 2.74 -5.59 9.77
CA THR A 197 3.81 -5.46 8.77
C THR A 197 3.42 -4.45 7.71
N LEU A 198 4.26 -3.44 7.48
CA LEU A 198 4.04 -2.43 6.44
C LEU A 198 4.90 -2.74 5.22
N TYR A 199 4.28 -2.77 4.04
CA TYR A 199 4.96 -2.87 2.76
C TYR A 199 4.67 -1.62 1.91
N ALA A 200 5.66 -1.16 1.16
CA ALA A 200 5.50 -0.11 0.17
C ALA A 200 5.83 -0.68 -1.22
N VAL A 201 4.93 -0.44 -2.18
CA VAL A 201 5.08 -0.80 -3.59
C VAL A 201 5.18 0.49 -4.38
N GLY A 202 6.37 0.78 -4.87
CA GLY A 202 6.64 1.94 -5.70
C GLY A 202 6.09 1.77 -7.10
N VAL A 203 5.31 2.73 -7.58
CA VAL A 203 4.92 2.85 -8.99
C VAL A 203 5.88 3.83 -9.65
N ASN A 204 6.66 3.33 -10.60
CA ASN A 204 7.63 4.16 -11.31
C ASN A 204 6.89 5.14 -12.23
N THR A 205 6.88 6.41 -11.84
CA THR A 205 6.54 7.51 -12.73
C THR A 205 7.85 7.95 -13.38
N PRO A 206 7.96 8.02 -14.72
CA PRO A 206 9.19 8.50 -15.34
C PRO A 206 9.55 9.85 -14.74
N ALA A 207 10.68 9.92 -14.04
CA ALA A 207 11.15 11.16 -13.45
C ALA A 207 11.24 12.20 -14.57
N TYR A 208 10.51 13.29 -14.45
CA TYR A 208 10.66 14.43 -15.33
C TYR A 208 12.10 14.95 -15.15
N GLY A 209 12.97 14.63 -16.11
CA GLY A 209 14.31 15.18 -16.35
C GLY A 209 15.10 15.63 -15.11
N ILE A 210 15.83 14.71 -14.49
CA ILE A 210 17.16 15.07 -13.98
C ILE A 210 18.13 14.51 -15.01
N ASN A 211 18.54 15.36 -15.95
CA ASN A 211 19.71 15.06 -16.78
C ASN A 211 20.90 14.87 -15.82
N GLN A 212 21.49 13.68 -15.84
CA GLN A 212 22.83 13.45 -15.32
C GLN A 212 23.86 14.10 -16.26
#